data_AF-A0A942GMY0-F1
#
_entry.id   AF-A0A942GMY0-F1
#
_cell.length_a   1.000
_cell.length_b   1.000
_cell.length_c   1.000
_cell.angle_alpha   90.00
_cell.angle_beta   90.00
_cell.angle_gamma   90.00
#
_symmetry.space_group_name_H-M   'P 1'
#
loop_
_entity.id
_entity.type
_entity.pdbx_description
1 polymer ?
#
loop_
_entity_poly.entity_id
_entity_poly.type
_entity_poly.pdbx_seq_one_letter_code
_entity_poly.pdbx_strand_id
1 'polypeptide(L)'
;LTGLACDPVAGLVEVPCVKRNAGGAAIALLSAQLALSGVRSKIPPDEVITAIAEVGRLLPVHLKETALGGLANTKTARQIEKRILGEKKDA
;
A
#
# COMPACT_ATOMS: atom_id res chain seq x y z
N LEU A 1 2.92 2.93 9.47
CA LEU A 1 3.22 2.30 8.16
C LEU A 1 3.97 3.33 7.33
N THR A 2 5.19 3.04 6.88
CA THR A 2 6.02 3.99 6.12
C THR A 2 6.49 3.31 4.84
N GLY A 3 6.31 3.95 3.68
CA GLY A 3 6.79 3.43 2.40
C GLY A 3 6.02 2.27 1.78
N LEU A 4 4.73 2.13 2.07
CA LEU A 4 3.90 1.14 1.38
C LEU A 4 3.75 1.51 -0.11
N ALA A 5 4.23 0.65 -1.00
CA ALA A 5 3.96 0.74 -2.43
C ALA A 5 2.44 0.65 -2.70
N CYS A 6 1.92 1.39 -3.67
CA CYS A 6 0.55 1.23 -4.15
C CYS A 6 0.62 0.54 -5.51
N ASP A 7 0.17 -0.71 -5.62
CA ASP A 7 0.19 -1.40 -6.90
C ASP A 7 -0.94 -2.46 -6.94
N PRO A 8 -2.20 -2.01 -7.04
CA PRO A 8 -3.36 -2.85 -6.94
C PRO A 8 -3.52 -3.79 -8.14
N VAL A 9 -3.98 -5.01 -7.89
CA VAL A 9 -4.28 -5.98 -8.95
C VAL A 9 -5.33 -5.42 -9.90
N ALA A 10 -5.03 -5.45 -11.20
CA ALA A 10 -5.89 -4.94 -12.27
C ALA A 10 -6.26 -3.44 -12.13
N GLY A 11 -5.52 -2.66 -11.34
CA GLY A 11 -5.85 -1.26 -11.08
C GLY A 11 -7.09 -1.05 -10.18
N LEU A 12 -7.58 -2.12 -9.53
CA LEU A 12 -8.82 -2.10 -8.76
C LEU A 12 -8.57 -1.91 -7.26
N VAL A 13 -9.49 -1.23 -6.57
CA VAL A 13 -9.41 -1.00 -5.11
C VAL A 13 -9.86 -2.23 -4.29
N GLU A 14 -9.36 -3.41 -4.67
CA GLU A 14 -9.75 -4.70 -4.11
C GLU A 14 -8.55 -5.39 -3.47
N VAL A 15 -7.60 -5.85 -4.30
CA VAL A 15 -6.40 -6.56 -3.84
C VAL A 15 -5.18 -5.67 -4.04
N PRO A 16 -4.45 -5.29 -2.97
CA PRO A 16 -4.56 -5.72 -1.58
C PRO A 16 -5.38 -4.77 -0.69
N CYS A 17 -6.06 -3.78 -1.27
CA CYS A 17 -6.68 -2.64 -0.58
C CYS A 17 -7.60 -3.04 0.59
N VAL A 18 -8.44 -4.07 0.42
CA VAL A 18 -9.34 -4.54 1.48
C VAL A 18 -8.56 -5.12 2.67
N LYS A 19 -7.51 -5.91 2.39
CA LYS A 19 -6.64 -6.46 3.44
C LYS A 19 -5.82 -5.37 4.13
N ARG A 20 -5.41 -4.33 3.40
CA ARG A 20 -4.72 -3.17 3.98
C ARG A 20 -5.63 -2.39 4.93
N ASN A 21 -6.93 -2.27 4.62
CA ASN A 21 -7.90 -1.66 5.55
C ASN A 21 -8.00 -2.45 6.86
N ALA A 22 -8.16 -3.78 6.77
CA ALA A 22 -8.20 -4.63 7.96
C ALA A 22 -6.92 -4.52 8.81
N GLY A 23 -5.74 -4.57 8.17
CA GLY A 23 -4.46 -4.40 8.86
C GLY A 23 -4.30 -3.00 9.47
N GLY A 24 -4.76 -1.96 8.78
CA GLY A 24 -4.76 -0.58 9.27
C GLY A 24 -5.62 -0.41 10.52
N ALA A 25 -6.83 -0.99 10.53
CA ALA A 25 -7.71 -0.98 11.69
C ALA A 25 -7.07 -1.66 12.92
N ALA A 26 -6.44 -2.83 12.72
CA ALA A 26 -5.74 -3.54 13.79
C ALA A 26 -4.56 -2.72 14.35
N ILE A 27 -3.74 -2.12 13.47
CA ILE A 27 -2.62 -1.27 13.86
C ILE A 27 -3.11 -0.01 14.60
N ALA A 28 -4.22 0.59 14.17
CA ALA A 28 -4.78 1.77 14.81
C ALA A 28 -5.21 1.47 16.25
N LEU A 29 -5.93 0.36 16.46
CA LEU A 29 -6.35 -0.07 17.80
C LEU A 29 -5.13 -0.37 18.69
N LEU A 30 -4.16 -1.13 18.18
CA LEU A 30 -2.91 -1.42 18.90
C LEU A 30 -2.16 -0.13 19.27
N SER A 31 -2.06 0.81 18.34
CA SER A 31 -1.36 2.09 18.56
C SER A 31 -2.04 2.92 19.65
N ALA A 32 -3.37 2.93 19.68
CA ALA A 32 -4.13 3.58 20.76
C ALA A 32 -3.87 2.92 22.11
N GLN A 33 -3.84 1.58 22.17
CA GLN A 33 -3.52 0.85 23.40
C GLN A 33 -2.11 1.13 23.91
N LEU A 34 -1.12 1.19 23.02
CA LEU A 34 0.26 1.57 23.37
C LEU A 34 0.34 3.00 23.93
N ALA A 35 -0.38 3.94 23.32
CA ALA A 35 -0.42 5.31 23.81
C ALA A 35 -1.06 5.41 25.21
N LEU A 36 -2.17 4.68 25.43
CA LEU A 36 -2.87 4.63 26.71
C LEU A 36 -2.06 3.91 27.81
N SER A 37 -1.24 2.93 27.46
CA SER A 37 -0.34 2.24 28.41
C SER A 37 0.91 3.04 28.77
N GLY A 38 1.04 4.27 28.25
CA GLY A 38 2.13 5.18 28.57
C GLY A 38 3.40 4.95 27.73
N VAL A 39 3.34 4.12 26.69
CA VAL A 39 4.44 3.96 25.75
C VAL A 39 4.66 5.29 25.01
N ARG A 40 5.90 5.78 25.05
CA ARG A 40 6.31 7.03 24.39
C ARG A 40 7.14 6.72 23.16
N SER A 41 6.73 7.27 22.02
CA SER A 41 7.56 7.32 20.82
C SER A 41 8.84 8.10 21.09
N LYS A 42 9.97 7.58 20.62
CA LYS A 42 11.28 8.27 20.73
C LYS A 42 11.46 9.35 19.69
N ILE A 43 10.81 9.19 18.53
CA ILE A 43 10.84 10.15 17.43
C ILE A 43 9.55 10.98 17.48
N PRO A 44 9.64 12.32 17.43
CA PRO A 44 8.47 13.20 17.37
C PRO A 44 7.57 12.91 16.15
N PRO A 45 6.24 13.12 16.27
CA PRO A 45 5.31 12.89 15.16
C PRO A 45 5.64 13.67 13.88
N ASP A 46 6.10 14.92 13.99
CA ASP A 46 6.41 15.78 12.85
C ASP A 46 7.60 15.26 12.03
N GLU A 47 8.60 14.68 12.70
CA GLU A 47 9.73 14.01 12.04
C GLU A 47 9.26 12.76 11.30
N VAL A 48 8.35 11.98 11.90
CA VAL A 48 7.75 10.80 11.25
C VAL A 48 6.98 11.20 9.99
N ILE A 49 6.20 12.30 10.04
CA ILE A 49 5.46 12.81 8.88
C ILE A 49 6.41 13.23 7.76
N THR A 50 7.49 13.94 8.11
CA THR A 50 8.51 14.37 7.15
C THR A 50 9.18 13.17 6.48
N ALA A 51 9.55 12.15 7.26
CA ALA A 51 10.12 10.91 6.76
C ALA A 51 9.14 10.16 5.82
N ILE A 52 7.84 10.14 6.13
CA ILE A 52 6.83 9.54 5.25
C ILE A 52 6.80 10.25 3.89
N ALA A 53 6.84 11.59 3.88
CA ALA A 53 6.85 12.37 2.64
C ALA A 53 8.13 12.13 1.82
N GLU A 54 9.29 12.06 2.46
CA GLU A 54 10.56 11.75 1.80
C GLU A 54 10.54 10.36 1.15
N VAL A 55 10.15 9.33 1.90
CA VAL A 55 10.02 7.96 1.39
C VAL A 55 9.02 7.90 0.22
N GLY A 56 7.91 8.65 0.30
CA GLY A 56 6.95 8.80 -0.78
C GLY A 56 7.56 9.35 -2.08
N ARG A 57 8.46 10.34 -1.98
CA ARG A 57 9.17 10.90 -3.14
C ARG A 57 10.17 9.91 -3.72
N LEU A 58 10.91 9.19 -2.87
CA LEU A 58 11.92 8.21 -3.26
C LEU A 58 11.34 6.93 -3.87
N LEU A 59 10.07 6.61 -3.61
CA LEU A 59 9.39 5.46 -4.22
C LEU A 59 9.47 5.54 -5.75
N PRO A 60 10.02 4.52 -6.43
CA PRO A 60 10.07 4.48 -7.89
C PRO A 60 8.69 4.57 -8.52
N VAL A 61 8.60 5.18 -9.69
CA VAL A 61 7.34 5.36 -10.43
C VAL A 61 6.62 4.03 -10.67
N HIS A 62 7.36 2.95 -10.92
CA HIS A 62 6.79 1.61 -11.15
C HIS A 62 6.10 0.98 -9.91
N LEU A 63 6.20 1.59 -8.72
CA LEU A 63 5.54 1.18 -7.48
C LEU A 63 4.44 2.16 -7.03
N LYS A 64 4.06 3.10 -7.91
CA LYS A 64 3.08 4.18 -7.67
C LYS A 64 1.87 4.03 -8.58
N GLU A 65 1.16 2.92 -8.41
CA GLU A 65 -0.15 2.65 -9.00
C GLU A 65 -0.15 2.54 -10.53
N THR A 66 1.01 2.22 -11.11
CA THR A 66 1.18 2.13 -12.56
C THR A 66 0.99 0.73 -13.13
N ALA A 67 0.90 -0.32 -12.29
CA ALA A 67 0.89 -1.71 -12.71
C ALA A 67 2.09 -2.13 -13.57
N LEU A 68 3.22 -1.41 -13.47
CA LEU A 68 4.46 -1.71 -14.20
C LEU A 68 5.43 -2.58 -13.37
N GLY A 69 5.20 -2.69 -12.06
CA GLY A 69 6.05 -3.44 -11.13
C GLY A 69 5.22 -4.19 -10.09
N GLY A 70 5.77 -4.35 -8.88
CA GLY A 70 4.99 -4.70 -7.68
C GLY A 70 4.08 -5.93 -7.77
N LEU A 71 2.95 -5.83 -7.07
CA LEU A 71 1.97 -6.91 -6.91
C LEU A 71 1.12 -7.11 -8.17
N ALA A 72 0.74 -6.01 -8.85
CA ALA A 72 -0.09 -6.03 -10.04
C ALA A 72 0.61 -6.73 -11.22
N ASN A 73 1.94 -6.69 -11.27
CA ASN A 73 2.71 -7.36 -12.33
C ASN A 73 3.05 -8.83 -12.03
N THR A 74 2.59 -9.40 -10.92
CA THR A 74 2.81 -10.84 -10.64
C THR A 74 2.02 -11.72 -11.61
N LYS A 75 2.50 -12.95 -11.85
CA LYS A 75 1.86 -13.90 -12.77
C LYS A 75 0.36 -14.10 -12.48
N THR A 76 0.01 -14.30 -11.21
CA THR A 76 -1.37 -14.48 -10.79
C THR A 76 -2.19 -13.21 -10.93
N ALA A 77 -1.63 -12.04 -10.60
CA ALA A 77 -2.32 -10.76 -10.79
C ALA A 77 -2.65 -10.49 -12.26
N ARG A 78 -1.73 -10.77 -13.19
CA ARG A 78 -1.97 -10.67 -14.64
C ARG A 78 -3.04 -11.65 -15.13
N GLN A 79 -3.10 -12.87 -14.60
CA GLN A 79 -4.16 -13.82 -14.92
C GLN A 79 -5.54 -13.32 -14.43
N ILE A 80 -5.59 -12.76 -13.22
CA ILE A 80 -6.81 -12.16 -12.66
C ILE A 80 -7.25 -10.95 -13.50
N GLU A 81 -6.31 -10.07 -13.87
CA GLU A 81 -6.54 -8.90 -14.73
C GLU A 81 -7.20 -9.32 -16.05
N LYS A 82 -6.63 -10.31 -16.76
CA LYS A 82 -7.21 -10.85 -18.00
C LYS A 82 -8.61 -11.43 -17.81
N ARG A 83 -8.87 -12.08 -16.67
CA ARG A 83 -10.18 -12.68 -16.38
C ARG A 83 -11.26 -11.63 -16.11
N ILE A 84 -10.90 -10.52 -15.46
CA ILE A 84 -11.85 -9.46 -15.07
C ILE A 84 -12.07 -8.47 -16.22
N LEU A 85 -10.99 -8.01 -16.86
CA LEU A 85 -11.05 -6.97 -17.88
C LEU A 85 -11.17 -7.53 -19.31
N GLY A 86 -11.08 -8.84 -19.48
CA GLY A 86 -10.96 -9.50 -20.77
C GLY A 86 -9.55 -9.38 -21.35
N GLU A 87 -9.30 -10.07 -22.46
CA GLU A 87 -8.13 -9.76 -23.29
C GLU A 87 -8.37 -8.39 -23.92
N LYS A 88 -7.53 -7.40 -23.59
CA LYS A 88 -7.39 -6.24 -24.46
C LYS A 88 -6.94 -6.79 -25.81
N LYS A 89 -7.83 -6.80 -26.81
CA LYS A 89 -7.39 -6.86 -28.20
C LYS A 89 -6.47 -5.66 -28.38
N ASP A 90 -5.20 -5.93 -28.61
CA ASP A 90 -4.20 -4.92 -28.90
C ASP A 90 -4.78 -3.96 -29.94
N ALA A 91 -4.82 -2.67 -29.61
CA ALA A 91 -5.08 -1.60 -30.55
C ALA A 91 -3.74 -1.16 -31.15
#